data_AF-A0A924BXR1-F1
#
_entry.id   AF-A0A924BXR1-F1
#
_cell.length_a   1.000
_cell.length_b   1.000
_cell.length_c   1.000
_cell.angle_alpha   90.00
_cell.angle_beta   90.00
_cell.angle_gamma   90.00
#
_symmetry.space_group_name_H-M   'P 1'
#
loop_
_entity.id
_entity.type
_entity.pdbx_description
1 polymer ?
#
loop_
_entity_poly.entity_id
_entity_poly.type
_entity_poly.pdbx_seq_one_letter_code
_entity_poly.pdbx_strand_id
1 'polypeptide(L)'
;MSTQGLTYVYKNEELSIEAFKEYRLNKGVVCKKCGSKHHYWLMSKLQFQCVDCRFRTTLRSGTVLQGSKLPYSYFFIAINLLSKQGNRLTLDEFQKHTGHKYYEPLWEFLNKLKINLDESERGLILSTYSDILSKHFRLGLIIDNTFPLVTERQLLPEVDLERVAAR
;
A
#
# COMPACT_ATOMS: atom_id res chain seq x y z
N MET A 1 21.15 12.93 -5.82
CA MET A 1 20.35 13.78 -4.91
C MET A 1 19.29 12.89 -4.30
N SER A 2 19.24 12.85 -2.97
CA SER A 2 18.83 11.70 -2.15
C SER A 2 17.34 11.33 -2.25
N THR A 3 17.05 10.14 -2.81
CA THR A 3 15.74 9.48 -2.84
C THR A 3 15.17 9.13 -1.44
N GLN A 4 15.86 9.52 -0.37
CA GLN A 4 15.57 9.12 1.01
C GLN A 4 14.37 9.87 1.63
N GLY A 5 13.96 11.02 1.10
CA GLY A 5 12.89 11.83 1.69
C GLY A 5 11.47 11.24 1.56
N LEU A 6 11.14 10.63 0.42
CA LEU A 6 9.78 10.17 0.12
C LEU A 6 9.39 8.87 0.84
N THR A 7 10.36 8.02 1.22
CA THR A 7 10.05 6.74 1.86
C THR A 7 9.55 6.91 3.29
N TYR A 8 9.90 8.02 3.95
CA TYR A 8 9.53 8.27 5.34
C TYR A 8 8.01 8.36 5.52
N VAL A 9 7.32 8.97 4.56
CA VAL A 9 5.86 9.05 4.48
C VAL A 9 5.22 7.68 4.66
N TYR A 10 5.69 6.70 3.89
CA TYR A 10 5.15 5.35 3.86
C TYR A 10 5.48 4.52 5.12
N LYS A 11 6.29 5.03 6.06
CA LYS A 11 6.60 4.34 7.32
C LYS A 11 5.47 4.43 8.36
N ASN A 12 4.50 5.33 8.17
CA ASN A 12 3.36 5.41 9.08
C ASN A 12 2.44 4.19 8.86
N GLU A 13 2.39 3.30 9.85
CA GLU A 13 1.64 2.06 9.78
C GLU A 13 0.12 2.29 9.79
N GLU A 14 -0.37 3.30 10.52
CA GLU A 14 -1.80 3.62 10.60
C GLU A 14 -2.33 4.14 9.26
N LEU A 15 -1.61 5.10 8.64
CA LEU A 15 -1.92 5.58 7.30
C LEU A 15 -1.84 4.46 6.27
N SER A 16 -0.86 3.56 6.40
CA SER A 16 -0.71 2.41 5.52
C SER A 16 -1.88 1.42 5.66
N ILE A 17 -2.34 1.17 6.88
CA ILE A 17 -3.52 0.33 7.13
C ILE A 17 -4.77 0.96 6.52
N GLU A 18 -4.98 2.25 6.70
CA GLU A 18 -6.14 2.96 6.15
C GLU A 18 -6.12 2.98 4.62
N ALA A 19 -4.99 3.34 4.02
CA ALA A 19 -4.81 3.31 2.57
C ALA A 19 -5.01 1.91 1.99
N PHE A 20 -4.50 0.86 2.65
CA PHE A 20 -4.69 -0.51 2.18
C PHE A 20 -6.13 -0.98 2.32
N LYS A 21 -6.83 -0.57 3.38
CA LYS A 21 -8.28 -0.80 3.54
C LYS A 21 -9.05 -0.14 2.39
N GLU A 22 -8.76 1.12 2.09
CA GLU A 22 -9.44 1.86 1.02
C GLU A 22 -9.19 1.23 -0.35
N TYR A 23 -7.94 0.90 -0.65
CA TYR A 23 -7.57 0.18 -1.86
C TYR A 23 -8.36 -1.12 -2.01
N ARG A 24 -8.51 -1.87 -0.91
CA ARG A 24 -9.26 -3.12 -0.92
C ARG A 24 -10.76 -2.92 -1.09
N LEU A 25 -11.33 -1.87 -0.50
CA LEU A 25 -12.74 -1.51 -0.71
C LEU A 25 -12.99 -1.15 -2.18
N ASN A 26 -12.09 -0.38 -2.81
CA ASN A 26 -12.16 -0.01 -4.22
C ASN A 26 -12.03 -1.24 -5.15
N LYS A 27 -11.19 -2.21 -4.80
CA LYS A 27 -11.09 -3.52 -5.50
C LYS A 27 -12.34 -4.39 -5.31
N GLY A 28 -13.16 -4.13 -4.29
CA GLY A 28 -14.35 -4.92 -3.96
C GLY A 28 -14.06 -6.08 -3.02
N VAL A 29 -14.56 -5.99 -1.78
CA VAL A 29 -14.46 -7.08 -0.79
C VAL A 29 -15.69 -7.98 -0.91
N VAL A 30 -15.46 -9.28 -1.15
CA VAL A 30 -16.51 -10.30 -1.27
C VAL A 30 -16.35 -11.34 -0.17
N CYS A 31 -17.46 -11.71 0.48
CA CYS A 31 -17.48 -12.72 1.52
C CYS A 31 -17.20 -14.11 0.94
N LYS A 32 -16.18 -14.80 1.46
CA LYS A 32 -15.82 -16.16 1.02
C LYS A 32 -16.86 -17.23 1.35
N LYS A 33 -17.74 -16.98 2.33
CA LYS A 33 -18.74 -17.95 2.78
C LYS A 33 -20.06 -17.85 2.02
N CYS A 34 -20.54 -16.64 1.72
CA CYS A 34 -21.86 -16.42 1.14
C CYS A 34 -21.87 -15.57 -0.13
N GLY A 35 -20.72 -15.06 -0.58
CA GLY A 35 -20.63 -14.23 -1.80
C GLY A 35 -21.16 -12.79 -1.66
N SER A 36 -21.70 -12.41 -0.50
CA SER A 36 -22.15 -11.03 -0.26
C SER A 36 -21.01 -10.01 -0.36
N LYS A 37 -21.32 -8.81 -0.85
CA LYS A 37 -20.43 -7.64 -0.88
C LYS A 37 -20.67 -6.69 0.31
N HIS A 38 -21.70 -6.93 1.12
CA HIS A 38 -22.04 -6.09 2.26
C HIS A 38 -21.20 -6.46 3.47
N HIS A 39 -20.35 -5.52 3.88
CA HIS A 39 -19.44 -5.67 5.00
C HIS A 39 -19.39 -4.40 5.83
N TYR A 40 -19.13 -4.55 7.13
CA TYR A 40 -18.71 -3.44 7.97
C TYR A 40 -17.29 -3.66 8.48
N TRP A 41 -16.60 -2.55 8.76
CA TRP A 41 -15.20 -2.53 9.17
C TRP A 41 -15.06 -2.64 10.69
N LEU A 42 -14.24 -3.58 11.15
CA LEU A 42 -13.86 -3.74 12.54
C LEU A 42 -12.44 -3.19 12.75
N MET A 43 -12.35 -1.90 13.12
CA MET A 43 -11.07 -1.21 13.28
C MET A 43 -10.13 -1.92 14.27
N SER A 44 -10.64 -2.31 15.44
CA SER A 44 -9.85 -2.96 16.50
C SER A 44 -9.26 -4.33 16.11
N LYS A 45 -9.75 -4.95 15.04
CA LYS A 45 -9.29 -6.27 14.56
C LYS A 45 -8.64 -6.22 13.19
N LEU A 46 -8.77 -5.11 12.47
CA LEU A 46 -8.41 -4.98 11.06
C LEU A 46 -9.10 -6.03 10.18
N GLN A 47 -10.41 -6.18 10.34
CA GLN A 47 -11.22 -7.18 9.64
C GLN A 47 -12.50 -6.59 9.06
N PHE A 48 -12.93 -7.16 7.94
CA PHE A 48 -14.27 -6.97 7.39
C PHE A 48 -15.17 -8.07 7.95
N GLN A 49 -16.33 -7.70 8.49
CA GLN A 49 -17.36 -8.65 8.88
C GLN A 49 -18.53 -8.56 7.91
N CYS A 50 -18.91 -9.69 7.32
CA CYS A 50 -20.06 -9.80 6.45
C CYS A 50 -21.35 -9.58 7.24
N VAL A 51 -22.27 -8.79 6.69
CA VAL A 51 -23.56 -8.49 7.32
C VAL A 51 -24.44 -9.74 7.35
N ASP A 52 -24.49 -10.49 6.25
CA ASP A 52 -25.46 -11.59 6.06
C ASP A 52 -25.10 -12.85 6.85
N CYS A 53 -23.83 -13.26 6.83
CA CYS A 53 -23.40 -14.53 7.43
C CYS A 53 -22.44 -14.38 8.62
N ARG A 54 -22.12 -13.14 9.03
CA ARG A 54 -21.18 -12.79 10.11
C ARG A 54 -19.75 -13.33 9.95
N PHE A 55 -19.42 -13.87 8.78
CA PHE A 55 -18.07 -14.35 8.48
C PHE A 55 -17.08 -13.18 8.48
N ARG A 56 -15.91 -13.39 9.08
CA ARG A 56 -14.85 -12.38 9.20
C ARG A 56 -13.73 -12.64 8.21
N THR A 57 -13.31 -11.59 7.53
CA THR A 57 -12.21 -11.61 6.58
C THR A 57 -11.15 -10.60 7.03
N THR A 58 -9.95 -11.07 7.33
CA THR A 58 -8.85 -10.17 7.69
C THR A 58 -8.48 -9.25 6.54
N LEU A 59 -7.92 -8.08 6.84
CA LEU A 59 -7.47 -7.13 5.83
C LEU A 59 -6.49 -7.77 4.81
N ARG A 60 -5.65 -8.71 5.26
CA ARG A 60 -4.70 -9.45 4.41
C ARG A 60 -5.31 -10.57 3.59
N SER A 61 -6.48 -11.09 3.96
CA SER A 61 -7.04 -12.29 3.32
C SER A 61 -7.40 -12.04 1.86
N GLY A 62 -6.97 -12.92 0.96
CA GLY A 62 -7.18 -12.77 -0.48
C GLY A 62 -6.34 -11.65 -1.12
N THR A 63 -5.25 -11.24 -0.48
CA THR A 63 -4.35 -10.21 -1.01
C THR A 63 -2.91 -10.72 -1.10
N VAL A 64 -2.04 -9.95 -1.74
CA VAL A 64 -0.59 -10.21 -1.75
C VAL A 64 0.01 -10.26 -0.34
N LEU A 65 -0.61 -9.64 0.67
CA LEU A 65 -0.19 -9.69 2.07
C LEU A 65 -0.66 -10.96 2.81
N GLN A 66 -1.46 -11.82 2.18
CA GLN A 66 -1.93 -13.05 2.82
C GLN A 66 -0.75 -13.94 3.23
N GLY A 67 -0.77 -14.42 4.47
CA GLY A 67 0.27 -15.26 5.06
C GLY A 67 1.49 -14.51 5.58
N SER A 68 1.67 -13.24 5.18
CA SER A 68 2.75 -12.40 5.71
C SER A 68 2.39 -11.87 7.09
N LYS A 69 3.42 -11.68 7.93
CA LYS A 69 3.37 -10.91 9.20
C LYS A 69 4.09 -9.55 9.10
N LEU A 70 4.59 -9.19 7.92
CA LEU A 70 5.29 -7.92 7.70
C LEU A 70 4.33 -6.73 7.85
N PRO A 71 4.82 -5.54 8.26
CA PRO A 71 4.03 -4.32 8.36
C PRO A 71 3.35 -3.92 7.04
N TYR A 72 2.21 -3.24 7.09
CA TYR A 72 1.55 -2.68 5.91
C TYR A 72 2.37 -1.54 5.30
N SER A 73 3.12 -0.79 6.11
CA SER A 73 4.09 0.21 5.62
C SER A 73 5.10 -0.36 4.63
N TYR A 74 5.57 -1.60 4.85
CA TYR A 74 6.52 -2.25 3.94
C TYR A 74 5.94 -2.47 2.54
N PHE A 75 4.63 -2.69 2.46
CA PHE A 75 3.91 -2.78 1.19
C PHE A 75 4.05 -1.48 0.41
N PHE A 76 3.68 -0.34 1.00
CA PHE A 76 3.75 0.96 0.31
C PHE A 76 5.18 1.39 -0.01
N ILE A 77 6.14 1.10 0.87
CA ILE A 77 7.57 1.30 0.58
C ILE A 77 7.96 0.51 -0.66
N ALA A 78 7.59 -0.78 -0.73
CA ALA A 78 7.90 -1.63 -1.87
C ALA A 78 7.22 -1.13 -3.15
N ILE A 79 5.92 -0.78 -3.10
CA ILE A 79 5.19 -0.27 -4.28
C ILE A 79 5.82 1.03 -4.79
N ASN A 80 6.15 1.98 -3.92
CA ASN A 80 6.82 3.21 -4.32
C ASN A 80 8.20 2.96 -4.95
N LEU A 81 9.00 2.05 -4.41
CA LEU A 81 10.30 1.69 -4.98
C LEU A 81 10.16 0.95 -6.33
N LEU A 82 9.22 0.00 -6.41
CA LEU A 82 8.89 -0.74 -7.62
C LEU A 82 8.31 0.17 -8.72
N SER A 83 7.57 1.22 -8.36
CA SER A 83 7.06 2.19 -9.34
C SER A 83 8.18 3.06 -9.92
N LYS A 84 9.30 3.23 -9.21
CA LYS A 84 10.45 4.03 -9.68
C LYS A 84 11.47 3.20 -10.45
N GLN A 85 11.73 1.97 -10.00
CA GLN A 85 12.81 1.13 -10.51
C GLN A 85 12.30 -0.09 -11.30
N GLY A 86 10.99 -0.37 -11.26
CA GLY A 86 10.41 -1.59 -11.81
C GLY A 86 10.96 -2.84 -11.14
N ASN A 87 11.09 -3.92 -11.91
CA ASN A 87 11.60 -5.20 -11.41
C ASN A 87 13.11 -5.18 -11.07
N ARG A 88 13.82 -4.09 -11.38
CA ARG A 88 15.25 -3.90 -11.07
C ARG A 88 15.52 -3.67 -9.58
N LEU A 89 14.48 -3.35 -8.79
CA LEU A 89 14.61 -3.16 -7.35
C LEU A 89 15.25 -4.37 -6.69
N THR A 90 16.39 -4.15 -6.06
CA THR A 90 17.12 -5.20 -5.35
C THR A 90 16.58 -5.36 -3.93
N LEU A 91 16.81 -6.54 -3.35
CA LEU A 91 16.40 -6.78 -1.98
C LEU A 91 17.22 -5.96 -0.98
N ASP A 92 18.51 -5.74 -1.23
CA ASP A 92 19.35 -4.90 -0.36
C ASP A 92 18.85 -3.45 -0.29
N GLU A 93 18.43 -2.87 -1.43
CA GLU A 93 17.81 -1.55 -1.44
C GLU A 93 16.51 -1.54 -0.64
N PHE A 94 15.65 -2.53 -0.84
CA PHE A 94 14.40 -2.64 -0.09
C PHE A 94 14.64 -2.83 1.41
N GLN A 95 15.63 -3.62 1.79
CA GLN A 95 16.04 -3.84 3.17
C GLN A 95 16.58 -2.56 3.82
N LYS A 96 17.39 -1.78 3.10
CA LYS A 96 17.88 -0.47 3.58
C LYS A 96 16.73 0.50 3.88
N HIS A 97 15.68 0.50 3.05
CA HIS A 97 14.53 1.37 3.24
C HIS A 97 13.62 0.94 4.41
N THR A 98 13.45 -0.37 4.60
CA THR A 98 12.59 -0.94 5.64
C THR A 98 13.29 -1.12 6.99
N GLY A 99 14.62 -1.25 7.00
CA GLY A 99 15.42 -1.60 8.17
C GLY A 99 15.17 -3.03 8.68
N HIS A 100 14.54 -3.89 7.87
CA HIS A 100 14.16 -5.23 8.31
C HIS A 100 15.39 -6.14 8.47
N LYS A 101 15.47 -6.87 9.59
CA LYS A 101 16.64 -7.69 9.92
C LYS A 101 16.78 -8.95 9.05
N TYR A 102 15.67 -9.62 8.75
CA TYR A 102 15.68 -10.94 8.12
C TYR A 102 15.48 -10.86 6.61
N TYR A 103 16.36 -11.49 5.85
CA TYR A 103 16.35 -11.38 4.38
C TYR A 103 15.22 -12.20 3.74
N GLU A 104 15.06 -13.45 4.16
CA GLU A 104 14.16 -14.42 3.52
C GLU A 104 12.68 -13.97 3.49
N PRO A 105 12.05 -13.53 4.61
CA PRO A 105 10.66 -13.05 4.56
C PRO A 105 10.48 -11.82 3.65
N LEU A 106 11.51 -10.98 3.58
CA LEU A 106 11.50 -9.76 2.78
C LEU A 106 11.65 -10.08 1.29
N TRP A 107 12.43 -11.11 0.97
CA TRP A 107 12.60 -11.64 -0.38
C TRP A 107 11.31 -12.23 -0.94
N GLU A 108 10.70 -13.14 -0.20
CA GLU A 108 9.43 -13.75 -0.58
C GLU A 108 8.36 -12.69 -0.80
N PHE A 109 8.29 -11.72 0.12
CA PHE A 109 7.38 -10.59 0.01
C PHE A 109 7.61 -9.77 -1.25
N LEU A 110 8.84 -9.33 -1.50
CA LEU A 110 9.18 -8.50 -2.64
C LEU A 110 8.89 -9.21 -3.97
N ASN A 111 9.23 -10.49 -4.08
CA ASN A 111 8.96 -11.27 -5.29
C ASN A 111 7.46 -11.49 -5.50
N LYS A 112 6.71 -11.76 -4.43
CA LYS A 112 5.26 -11.86 -4.51
C LYS A 112 4.65 -10.58 -5.07
N LEU A 113 5.14 -9.41 -4.67
CA LEU A 113 4.69 -8.13 -5.23
C LEU A 113 5.05 -7.97 -6.71
N LYS A 114 6.29 -8.30 -7.10
CA LYS A 114 6.73 -8.20 -8.50
C LYS A 114 5.90 -9.07 -9.45
N ILE A 115 5.47 -10.26 -8.98
CA ILE A 115 4.69 -11.22 -9.77
C ILE A 115 3.21 -10.85 -9.83
N ASN A 116 2.63 -10.41 -8.70
CA ASN A 116 1.18 -10.25 -8.59
C ASN A 116 0.67 -8.85 -8.87
N LEU A 117 1.55 -7.85 -8.97
CA LEU A 117 1.15 -6.46 -9.21
C LEU A 117 1.84 -5.91 -10.45
N ASP A 118 1.04 -5.47 -11.41
CA ASP A 118 1.52 -4.75 -12.59
C ASP A 118 1.73 -3.24 -12.30
N GLU A 119 2.18 -2.51 -13.32
CA GLU A 119 2.47 -1.08 -13.21
C GLU A 119 1.21 -0.23 -12.97
N SER A 120 0.07 -0.60 -13.58
CA SER A 120 -1.19 0.11 -13.41
C SER A 120 -1.74 -0.07 -11.99
N GLU A 121 -1.68 -1.27 -11.44
CA GLU A 121 -2.11 -1.57 -10.08
C GLU A 121 -1.24 -0.84 -9.06
N ARG A 122 0.09 -0.79 -9.28
CA ARG A 122 1.02 -0.03 -8.44
C ARG A 122 0.64 1.46 -8.42
N GLY A 123 0.31 2.04 -9.58
CA GLY A 123 -0.17 3.42 -9.69
C GLY A 123 -1.43 3.68 -8.86
N LEU A 124 -2.45 2.81 -8.99
CA LEU A 124 -3.70 2.92 -8.23
C LEU A 124 -3.48 2.83 -6.70
N ILE A 125 -2.56 1.96 -6.27
CA ILE A 125 -2.22 1.83 -4.85
C ILE A 125 -1.60 3.13 -4.32
N LEU A 126 -0.69 3.75 -5.08
CA LEU A 126 -0.02 4.99 -4.69
C LEU A 126 -0.97 6.20 -4.73
N SER A 127 -1.88 6.27 -5.69
CA SER A 127 -2.91 7.33 -5.72
C SER A 127 -3.83 7.22 -4.51
N THR A 128 -4.28 6.01 -4.17
CA THR A 128 -5.10 5.77 -2.98
C THR A 128 -4.40 6.24 -1.70
N TYR A 129 -3.10 5.95 -1.57
CA TYR A 129 -2.32 6.42 -0.43
C TYR A 129 -2.25 7.95 -0.37
N SER A 130 -2.02 8.60 -1.51
CA SER A 130 -1.95 10.07 -1.61
C SER A 130 -3.28 10.74 -1.26
N ASP A 131 -4.42 10.13 -1.63
CA ASP A 131 -5.75 10.61 -1.27
C ASP A 131 -5.98 10.55 0.25
N ILE A 132 -5.59 9.45 0.88
CA ILE A 132 -5.66 9.31 2.35
C ILE A 132 -4.77 10.33 3.03
N LEU A 133 -3.53 10.50 2.57
CA LEU A 133 -2.60 11.47 3.12
C LEU A 133 -3.17 12.90 3.02
N SER A 134 -3.70 13.27 1.84
CA SER A 134 -4.31 14.58 1.59
C SER A 134 -5.51 14.84 2.49
N LYS A 135 -6.33 13.81 2.74
CA LYS A 135 -7.48 13.89 3.65
C LYS A 135 -7.02 14.15 5.09
N HIS A 136 -6.01 13.43 5.58
CA HIS A 136 -5.47 13.62 6.93
C HIS A 136 -4.85 15.01 7.11
N PHE A 137 -4.14 15.51 6.11
CA PHE A 137 -3.58 16.87 6.12
C PHE A 137 -4.68 17.94 6.19
N ARG A 138 -5.73 17.84 5.35
CA ARG A 138 -6.87 18.77 5.38
C ARG A 138 -7.64 18.77 6.69
N LEU A 139 -7.71 17.62 7.37
CA LEU A 139 -8.42 17.49 8.65
C LEU A 139 -7.59 17.96 9.85
N GLY A 140 -6.34 18.40 9.65
CA GLY A 140 -5.46 18.83 10.75
C GLY A 140 -5.10 17.71 11.73
N LEU A 141 -5.29 16.44 11.33
CA LEU A 141 -4.99 15.26 12.15
C LEU A 141 -3.50 14.92 12.17
N ILE A 142 -2.71 15.60 11.34
CA ILE A 142 -1.25 15.57 11.33
C ILE A 142 -0.78 16.95 11.79
N ILE A 143 -0.26 17.04 13.01
CA ILE A 143 0.32 18.26 13.59
C ILE A 143 1.83 18.26 13.30
N ASP A 144 2.25 19.11 12.38
CA ASP A 144 3.59 19.65 12.05
C ASP A 144 4.90 18.86 12.26
N ASN A 145 5.78 18.97 11.25
CA ASN A 145 7.25 18.78 11.26
C ASN A 145 7.90 17.40 11.11
N THR A 146 7.18 16.33 10.76
CA THR A 146 7.84 15.09 10.25
C THR A 146 7.77 14.90 8.74
N PHE A 147 7.08 15.81 8.06
CA PHE A 147 7.05 15.93 6.61
C PHE A 147 7.84 17.19 6.24
N PRO A 148 9.10 17.10 5.77
CA PRO A 148 9.68 18.24 5.08
C PRO A 148 8.83 18.44 3.83
N LEU A 149 8.10 19.55 3.79
CA LEU A 149 7.32 20.10 2.69
C LEU A 149 7.66 19.48 1.34
N VAL A 150 7.05 18.34 1.03
CA VAL A 150 7.00 17.81 -0.33
C VAL A 150 5.94 18.67 -1.00
N THR A 151 6.38 19.82 -1.52
CA THR A 151 5.51 20.71 -2.29
C THR A 151 4.70 19.89 -3.29
N GLU A 152 3.43 20.25 -3.43
CA GLU A 152 2.34 19.63 -4.18
C GLU A 152 2.71 19.13 -5.60
N ARG A 153 3.87 19.54 -6.15
CA ARG A 153 4.47 19.06 -7.41
C ARG A 153 5.15 17.69 -7.36
N GLN A 154 5.49 17.14 -6.19
CA GLN A 154 6.30 15.90 -6.08
C GLN A 154 5.51 14.64 -5.73
N LEU A 155 4.18 14.74 -5.57
CA LEU A 155 3.28 13.62 -5.22
C LEU A 155 2.70 12.88 -6.43
N LEU A 156 2.88 13.39 -7.64
CA LEU A 156 2.50 12.68 -8.85
C LEU A 156 3.74 11.96 -9.38
N PRO A 157 3.77 10.61 -9.45
CA PRO A 157 4.56 10.01 -10.51
C PRO A 157 4.00 10.60 -11.80
N GLU A 158 4.87 11.16 -12.64
CA GLU A 158 4.54 11.30 -14.06
C GLU A 158 4.28 9.88 -14.56
N VAL A 159 3.03 9.44 -14.44
CA VAL A 159 2.53 8.30 -15.18
C VAL A 159 2.59 8.77 -16.61
N ASP A 160 3.65 8.34 -17.29
CA ASP A 160 3.90 8.60 -18.69
C ASP A 160 2.78 7.92 -19.51
N LEU A 161 1.64 8.62 -19.61
CA LEU A 161 0.42 8.17 -20.27
C LEU A 161 0.65 7.88 -21.76
N GLU A 162 1.80 8.22 -22.32
CA GLU A 162 2.15 7.92 -23.71
C GLU A 162 2.56 6.45 -23.93
N ARG A 163 2.86 5.67 -22.87
CA ARG A 163 3.22 4.24 -23.03
C ARG A 163 2.05 3.26 -23.09
N VAL A 164 0.84 3.68 -22.73
CA VAL A 164 -0.36 2.81 -22.71
C VAL A 164 -1.05 2.74 -24.09
N ALA A 165 -0.73 3.65 -25.01
CA ALA A 165 -1.37 3.72 -26.34
C ALA A 165 -0.63 2.94 -27.46
N ALA A 166 0.43 2.18 -27.14
CA ALA A 166 1.29 1.54 -28.13
C ALA A 166 1.25 -0.01 -28.16
N ARG A 167 0.14 -0.64 -27.75
CA ARG A 167 -0.12 -2.06 -27.94
C ARG A 167 -1.54 -2.34 -28.38
#